data_AF-A0A2D8QVU2-F1
#
_entry.id   AF-A0A2D8QVU2-F1
#
_cell.length_a   1.000
_cell.length_b   1.000
_cell.length_c   1.000
_cell.angle_alpha   90.00
_cell.angle_beta   90.00
_cell.angle_gamma   90.00
#
_symmetry.space_group_name_H-M   'P 1'
#
loop_
_entity.id
_entity.type
_entity.pdbx_description
1 polymer ?
#
loop_
_entity_poly.entity_id
_entity_poly.type
_entity_poly.pdbx_seq_one_letter_code
_entity_poly.pdbx_strand_id
1 'polypeptide(L)'
;MRFALVLKKACDTCQLVGPLVKGLQARNELVVYSQDDPFFPADAEVIDDSDLERSWRWRIETVPTLILFDDAGSESRRLVGWDKAEWEDVTGSSFSENMPTFRPGCGSRTQDPGMPEKLTSKFDAYAVSAREISLGEGEDEMEACFDRGWSDGLPLIPPTRERVLRMLSGSSRQADEVVGLIPPDLVSCTIEKIAINAVMAGCKPEYMPVVIATVEAALQEEFCMHGLLATTYFSSPLIIVNGPVSRRISMNSKGNTFGQGNRANATIGRALQLVVR
;
A
#
# COMPACT_ATOMS: atom_id res chain seq x y z
N MET A 1 -5.67 -34.98 -0.08
CA MET A 1 -5.91 -33.55 -0.39
C MET A 1 -5.35 -32.74 0.74
N ARG A 2 -4.55 -31.73 0.39
CA ARG A 2 -3.87 -30.87 1.36
C ARG A 2 -4.64 -29.58 1.52
N PHE A 3 -4.81 -29.14 2.77
CA PHE A 3 -5.57 -27.95 3.11
C PHE A 3 -4.69 -26.96 3.87
N ALA A 4 -4.96 -25.67 3.69
CA ALA A 4 -4.49 -24.64 4.61
C ALA A 4 -5.67 -23.82 5.13
N LEU A 5 -5.75 -23.61 6.44
CA LEU A 5 -6.76 -22.78 7.07
C LEU A 5 -6.08 -21.58 7.72
N VAL A 6 -6.48 -20.37 7.32
CA VAL A 6 -5.98 -19.11 7.90
C VAL A 6 -7.06 -18.53 8.81
N LEU A 7 -6.69 -18.25 10.05
CA LEU A 7 -7.57 -17.83 11.13
C LEU A 7 -7.08 -16.56 11.83
N LYS A 8 -7.99 -15.95 12.59
CA LYS A 8 -7.72 -14.84 13.49
C LYS A 8 -8.61 -14.98 14.73
N LYS A 9 -8.03 -15.05 15.92
CA LYS A 9 -8.73 -15.19 17.20
C LYS A 9 -9.76 -14.09 17.41
N ALA A 10 -9.48 -12.86 17.01
CA ALA A 10 -10.42 -11.75 17.13
C ALA A 10 -11.66 -11.84 16.20
N CYS A 11 -11.76 -12.85 15.33
CA CYS A 11 -12.91 -13.05 14.44
C CYS A 11 -13.92 -14.05 15.04
N ASP A 12 -15.18 -13.63 15.19
CA ASP A 12 -16.26 -14.48 15.72
C ASP A 12 -16.50 -15.75 14.89
N THR A 13 -16.34 -15.65 13.56
CA THR A 13 -16.48 -16.80 12.67
C THR A 13 -15.29 -17.76 12.80
N CYS A 14 -14.09 -17.24 13.07
CA CYS A 14 -12.95 -18.09 13.42
C CYS A 14 -13.17 -18.77 14.77
N GLN A 15 -13.72 -18.08 15.78
CA GLN A 15 -14.09 -18.67 17.08
C GLN A 15 -15.10 -19.81 16.93
N LEU A 16 -16.08 -19.65 16.02
CA LEU A 16 -17.03 -20.71 15.69
C LEU A 16 -16.36 -21.95 15.09
N VAL A 17 -15.39 -21.74 14.19
CA VAL A 17 -14.68 -22.83 13.50
C VAL A 17 -13.59 -23.46 14.37
N GLY A 18 -13.00 -22.71 15.30
CA GLY A 18 -11.85 -23.11 16.12
C GLY A 18 -11.97 -24.50 16.75
N PRO A 19 -13.08 -24.82 17.46
CA PRO A 19 -13.29 -26.14 18.05
C PRO A 19 -13.30 -27.32 17.06
N LEU A 20 -13.56 -27.06 15.76
CA LEU A 20 -13.60 -28.09 14.71
C LEU A 20 -12.20 -28.45 14.19
N VAL A 21 -11.24 -27.53 14.32
CA VAL A 21 -9.95 -27.61 13.64
C VAL A 21 -9.15 -28.84 14.02
N LYS A 22 -9.09 -29.21 15.30
CA LYS A 22 -8.40 -30.42 15.75
C LYS A 22 -8.96 -31.69 15.10
N GLY A 23 -10.27 -31.78 14.98
CA GLY A 23 -10.94 -32.91 14.32
C GLY A 23 -10.66 -32.95 12.82
N LEU A 24 -10.56 -31.77 12.19
CA LEU A 24 -10.19 -31.65 10.78
C LEU A 24 -8.72 -32.04 10.53
N GLN A 25 -7.79 -31.62 11.38
CA GLN A 25 -6.36 -32.00 11.30
C GLN A 25 -6.15 -33.50 11.49
N ALA A 26 -6.96 -34.17 12.32
CA ALA A 26 -6.86 -35.61 12.52
C ALA A 26 -7.31 -36.43 11.30
N ARG A 27 -8.13 -35.85 10.41
CA ARG A 27 -8.72 -36.54 9.25
C ARG A 27 -8.13 -36.11 7.92
N ASN A 28 -7.55 -34.92 7.88
CA ASN A 28 -7.08 -34.26 6.67
C ASN A 28 -5.65 -33.78 6.87
N GLU A 29 -4.90 -33.66 5.77
CA GLU A 29 -3.60 -32.99 5.78
C GLU A 29 -3.84 -31.46 5.83
N LEU A 30 -4.26 -30.97 7.01
CA LEU A 30 -4.64 -29.58 7.26
C LEU A 30 -3.55 -28.84 8.04
N VAL A 31 -2.99 -27.81 7.40
CA VAL A 31 -2.08 -26.86 8.03
C VAL A 31 -2.86 -25.62 8.47
N VAL A 32 -2.66 -25.16 9.71
CA VAL A 32 -3.41 -24.03 10.26
C VAL A 32 -2.47 -22.87 10.54
N TYR A 33 -2.86 -21.66 10.13
CA TYR A 33 -2.13 -20.43 10.36
C TYR A 33 -2.99 -19.47 11.18
N SER A 34 -2.38 -18.80 12.17
CA SER A 34 -3.07 -17.79 12.98
C SER A 34 -2.41 -16.42 12.86
N GLN A 35 -3.22 -15.40 12.58
CA GLN A 35 -2.75 -14.04 12.31
C GLN A 35 -2.50 -13.18 13.56
N ASP A 36 -3.01 -13.56 14.73
CA ASP A 36 -3.02 -12.70 15.92
C ASP A 36 -2.71 -13.42 17.23
N ASP A 37 -2.92 -14.73 17.31
CA ASP A 37 -2.58 -15.53 18.47
C ASP A 37 -2.02 -16.90 18.02
N PRO A 38 -0.73 -17.19 18.22
CA PRO A 38 -0.12 -18.45 17.80
C PRO A 38 -0.68 -19.68 18.53
N PHE A 39 -1.45 -19.49 19.60
CA PHE A 39 -2.08 -20.57 20.36
C PHE A 39 -3.56 -20.77 20.01
N PHE A 40 -4.09 -20.04 19.01
CA PHE A 40 -5.46 -20.17 18.54
C PHE A 40 -5.55 -20.92 17.20
N PRO A 41 -6.46 -21.90 17.04
CA PRO A 41 -7.40 -22.41 18.04
C PRO A 41 -6.73 -23.33 19.06
N ALA A 42 -7.30 -23.37 20.27
CA ALA A 42 -6.79 -24.23 21.34
C ALA A 42 -6.80 -25.70 20.90
N ASP A 43 -5.80 -26.45 21.36
CA ASP A 43 -5.64 -27.90 21.13
C ASP A 43 -5.37 -28.34 19.67
N ALA A 44 -5.13 -27.40 18.75
CA ALA A 44 -4.72 -27.64 17.36
C ALA A 44 -3.22 -27.34 17.16
N GLU A 45 -2.62 -27.97 16.15
CA GLU A 45 -1.27 -27.58 15.70
C GLU A 45 -1.37 -26.35 14.80
N VAL A 46 -0.78 -25.23 15.24
CA VAL A 46 -0.92 -23.92 14.60
C VAL A 46 0.45 -23.34 14.28
N ILE A 47 0.58 -22.80 13.07
CA ILE A 47 1.73 -22.02 12.64
C ILE A 47 1.45 -20.54 12.92
N ASP A 48 2.39 -19.88 13.59
CA ASP A 48 2.34 -18.44 13.82
C ASP A 48 2.50 -17.69 12.49
N ASP A 49 1.50 -16.88 12.16
CA ASP A 49 1.52 -15.94 11.04
C ASP A 49 1.20 -14.52 11.55
N SER A 50 1.60 -14.19 12.78
CA SER A 50 1.45 -12.84 13.35
C SER A 50 2.21 -11.76 12.58
N ASP A 51 3.28 -12.16 11.88
CA ASP A 51 4.04 -11.35 10.93
C ASP A 51 3.37 -11.22 9.55
N LEU A 52 2.28 -11.96 9.32
CA LEU A 52 1.41 -11.97 8.14
C LEU A 52 2.09 -12.31 6.82
N GLU A 53 3.30 -12.90 6.83
CA GLU A 53 3.99 -13.28 5.60
C GLU A 53 3.16 -14.26 4.77
N ARG A 54 2.62 -15.29 5.42
CA ARG A 54 1.86 -16.33 4.72
C ARG A 54 0.56 -15.75 4.19
N SER A 55 -0.16 -15.02 5.05
CA SER A 55 -1.41 -14.34 4.68
C SER A 55 -1.22 -13.34 3.53
N TRP A 56 -0.10 -12.62 3.51
CA TRP A 56 0.25 -11.70 2.43
C TRP A 56 0.51 -12.43 1.11
N ARG A 57 1.40 -13.42 1.11
CA ARG A 57 1.77 -14.19 -0.09
C ARG A 57 0.58 -14.92 -0.73
N TRP A 58 -0.38 -15.37 0.08
CA TRP A 58 -1.61 -16.01 -0.40
C TRP A 58 -2.78 -15.05 -0.65
N ARG A 59 -2.55 -13.74 -0.49
CA ARG A 59 -3.57 -12.70 -0.69
C ARG A 59 -4.84 -13.00 0.10
N ILE A 60 -4.68 -13.26 1.39
CA ILE A 60 -5.82 -13.51 2.29
C ILE A 60 -6.48 -12.17 2.62
N GLU A 61 -7.68 -11.95 2.10
CA GLU A 61 -8.45 -10.72 2.37
C GLU A 61 -9.40 -10.88 3.56
N THR A 62 -9.87 -12.10 3.80
CA THR A 62 -10.89 -12.43 4.80
C THR A 62 -10.48 -13.69 5.58
N VAL A 63 -10.90 -13.79 6.84
CA VAL A 63 -10.71 -14.96 7.70
C VAL A 63 -12.06 -15.37 8.34
N PRO A 64 -12.34 -16.67 8.54
CA PRO A 64 -11.51 -17.80 8.16
C PRO A 64 -11.42 -17.95 6.63
N THR A 65 -10.29 -18.41 6.12
CA THR A 65 -10.13 -18.82 4.71
C THR A 65 -9.54 -20.22 4.66
N LEU A 66 -10.24 -21.15 4.01
CA LEU A 66 -9.78 -22.52 3.77
C LEU A 66 -9.34 -22.67 2.32
N ILE A 67 -8.09 -23.01 2.10
CA ILE A 67 -7.47 -23.21 0.78
C ILE A 67 -7.25 -24.70 0.56
N LEU A 68 -7.62 -25.18 -0.61
CA LEU A 68 -7.35 -26.53 -1.08
C LEU A 68 -6.20 -26.49 -2.08
N PHE A 69 -5.29 -27.44 -1.96
CA PHE A 69 -4.22 -27.65 -2.92
C PHE A 69 -4.42 -28.93 -3.71
N ASP A 70 -4.11 -28.88 -4.99
CA ASP A 70 -4.01 -30.08 -5.84
C ASP A 70 -2.72 -30.87 -5.54
N ASP A 71 -2.54 -32.01 -6.21
CA ASP A 71 -1.37 -32.89 -6.02
C ASP A 71 -0.06 -32.24 -6.49
N ALA A 72 -0.14 -31.19 -7.33
CA ALA A 72 1.02 -30.39 -7.74
C ALA A 72 1.35 -29.27 -6.72
N GLY A 73 0.52 -29.09 -5.70
CA GLY A 73 0.68 -28.05 -4.67
C GLY A 73 0.15 -26.67 -5.08
N SER A 74 -0.62 -26.58 -6.17
CA SER A 74 -1.26 -25.34 -6.62
C SER A 74 -2.64 -25.17 -5.97
N GLU A 75 -3.03 -23.92 -5.71
CA GLU A 75 -4.37 -23.61 -5.19
C GLU A 75 -5.44 -24.00 -6.22
N SER A 76 -6.31 -24.94 -5.84
CA SER A 76 -7.40 -25.44 -6.69
C SER A 76 -8.75 -24.82 -6.33
N ARG A 77 -8.98 -24.54 -5.05
CA ARG A 77 -10.21 -23.94 -4.53
C ARG A 77 -9.92 -23.17 -3.24
N ARG A 78 -10.72 -22.14 -2.99
CA ARG A 78 -10.69 -21.33 -1.76
C ARG A 78 -12.10 -21.11 -1.26
N LEU A 79 -12.33 -21.37 0.02
CA LEU A 79 -13.57 -21.05 0.73
C LEU A 79 -13.31 -19.87 1.68
N VAL A 80 -14.22 -18.90 1.71
CA VAL A 80 -14.10 -17.69 2.52
C VAL A 80 -15.26 -17.60 3.51
N GLY A 81 -14.94 -17.39 4.77
CA GLY A 81 -15.92 -17.48 5.85
C GLY A 81 -16.31 -18.93 6.14
N TRP A 82 -17.50 -19.09 6.68
CA TRP A 82 -18.08 -20.39 7.00
C TRP A 82 -19.33 -20.61 6.16
N ASP A 83 -19.29 -21.63 5.31
CA ASP A 83 -20.48 -22.24 4.72
C ASP A 83 -20.42 -23.73 5.02
N LYS A 84 -21.42 -24.23 5.75
CA LYS A 84 -21.44 -25.60 6.23
C LYS A 84 -21.39 -26.59 5.06
N ALA A 85 -22.20 -26.38 4.02
CA ALA A 85 -22.29 -27.33 2.90
C ALA A 85 -20.98 -27.35 2.10
N GLU A 86 -20.38 -26.18 1.85
CA GLU A 86 -19.10 -26.12 1.14
C GLU A 86 -17.95 -26.76 1.94
N TRP A 87 -17.93 -26.53 3.25
CA TRP A 87 -16.91 -27.14 4.11
C TRP A 87 -17.09 -28.65 4.22
N GLU A 88 -18.32 -29.16 4.30
CA GLU A 88 -18.59 -30.61 4.31
C GLU A 88 -18.18 -31.26 2.99
N ASP A 89 -18.52 -30.64 1.85
CA ASP A 89 -18.10 -31.06 0.50
C ASP A 89 -16.58 -31.16 0.37
N VAL A 90 -15.87 -30.12 0.82
CA VAL A 90 -14.42 -30.01 0.69
C VAL A 90 -13.66 -30.91 1.67
N THR A 91 -14.10 -30.99 2.92
CA THR A 91 -13.37 -31.69 3.98
C THR A 91 -13.82 -33.14 4.18
N GLY A 92 -14.87 -33.58 3.48
CA GLY A 92 -15.50 -34.89 3.68
C GLY A 92 -16.01 -35.12 5.10
N SER A 93 -16.16 -34.06 5.89
CA SER A 93 -16.62 -34.11 7.28
C SER A 93 -18.12 -33.84 7.35
N SER A 94 -18.76 -34.24 8.44
CA SER A 94 -20.14 -33.88 8.75
C SER A 94 -20.16 -33.10 10.05
N PHE A 95 -20.70 -31.89 10.02
CA PHE A 95 -20.78 -31.01 11.18
C PHE A 95 -22.17 -31.05 11.83
N SER A 96 -22.24 -30.71 13.11
CA SER A 96 -23.48 -30.73 13.90
C SER A 96 -24.62 -29.93 13.23
N GLU A 97 -25.85 -30.43 13.34
CA GLU A 97 -27.06 -29.71 12.90
C GLU A 97 -27.27 -28.39 13.65
N ASN A 98 -26.72 -28.25 14.86
CA ASN A 98 -26.83 -27.02 15.65
C ASN A 98 -25.90 -25.89 15.19
N MET A 99 -24.99 -26.16 14.24
CA MET A 99 -24.12 -25.13 13.67
C MET A 99 -24.90 -24.30 12.65
N PRO A 100 -24.63 -22.99 12.55
CA PRO A 100 -25.24 -22.16 11.53
C PRO A 100 -24.84 -22.66 10.13
N THR A 101 -25.75 -22.53 9.17
CA THR A 101 -25.49 -22.89 7.77
C THR A 101 -24.43 -22.00 7.15
N PHE A 102 -24.45 -20.70 7.46
CA PHE A 102 -23.54 -19.71 6.91
C PHE A 102 -23.15 -18.66 7.96
N ARG A 103 -21.89 -18.22 7.93
CA ARG A 103 -21.41 -16.98 8.56
C ARG A 103 -20.35 -16.29 7.70
N PRO A 104 -20.46 -14.97 7.48
CA PRO A 104 -19.42 -14.23 6.80
C PRO A 104 -18.13 -14.23 7.62
N GLY A 105 -16.98 -14.15 6.94
CA GLY A 105 -15.71 -13.90 7.60
C GLY A 105 -15.52 -12.43 8.02
N CYS A 106 -14.43 -12.16 8.73
CA CYS A 106 -13.96 -10.80 9.03
C CYS A 106 -12.74 -10.47 8.16
N GLY A 107 -12.43 -9.18 8.00
CA GLY A 107 -11.21 -8.77 7.30
C GLY A 107 -9.95 -9.38 7.92
N SER A 108 -9.07 -9.89 7.07
CA SER A 108 -7.71 -10.31 7.40
C SER A 108 -6.92 -9.14 7.97
N ARG A 109 -5.97 -9.39 8.88
CA ARG A 109 -5.07 -8.32 9.38
C ARG A 109 -4.22 -7.68 8.29
N THR A 110 -4.04 -8.36 7.16
CA THR A 110 -3.36 -7.78 6.00
C THR A 110 -4.13 -6.60 5.40
N GLN A 111 -5.43 -6.49 5.69
CA GLN A 111 -6.31 -5.42 5.22
C GLN A 111 -6.48 -4.30 6.27
N ASP A 112 -5.85 -4.42 7.45
CA ASP A 112 -5.92 -3.36 8.46
C ASP A 112 -5.32 -2.06 7.89
N PRO A 113 -5.84 -0.87 8.30
CA PRO A 113 -5.35 0.40 7.76
C PRO A 113 -3.83 0.57 7.89
N GLY A 114 -3.16 0.76 6.76
CA GLY A 114 -1.71 0.92 6.69
C GLY A 114 -0.91 -0.38 6.62
N MET A 115 -1.54 -1.55 6.77
CA MET A 115 -0.85 -2.85 6.66
C MET A 115 -0.46 -3.21 5.23
N PRO A 116 -1.27 -2.96 4.18
CA PRO A 116 -0.85 -3.26 2.81
C PRO A 116 0.50 -2.63 2.45
N GLU A 117 0.75 -1.38 2.85
CA GLU A 117 2.01 -0.69 2.55
C GLU A 117 3.17 -1.21 3.40
N LYS A 118 2.93 -1.55 4.66
CA LYS A 118 3.90 -2.22 5.54
C LYS A 118 4.31 -3.59 5.01
N LEU A 119 3.34 -4.39 4.59
CA LEU A 119 3.57 -5.75 4.09
C LEU A 119 4.23 -5.72 2.71
N THR A 120 3.82 -4.82 1.82
CA THR A 120 4.52 -4.57 0.55
C THR A 120 5.96 -4.13 0.82
N SER A 121 6.17 -3.22 1.78
CA SER A 121 7.51 -2.78 2.18
C SER A 121 8.37 -3.92 2.72
N LYS A 122 7.78 -4.83 3.52
CA LYS A 122 8.48 -5.93 4.18
C LYS A 122 8.74 -7.12 3.26
N PHE A 123 7.79 -7.47 2.40
CA PHE A 123 7.81 -8.72 1.62
C PHE A 123 7.98 -8.53 0.11
N ASP A 124 7.68 -7.35 -0.42
CA ASP A 124 7.81 -7.01 -1.85
C ASP A 124 8.90 -5.97 -2.07
N ALA A 125 10.13 -6.34 -1.67
CA ALA A 125 11.31 -5.49 -1.68
C ALA A 125 11.67 -4.90 -3.07
N TYR A 126 11.11 -5.43 -4.15
CA TYR A 126 11.34 -4.98 -5.53
C TYR A 126 10.36 -3.91 -6.02
N ALA A 127 9.35 -3.52 -5.22
CA ALA A 127 8.35 -2.53 -5.63
C ALA A 127 8.90 -1.09 -5.76
N VAL A 128 10.08 -0.83 -5.20
CA VAL A 128 10.80 0.46 -5.25
C VAL A 128 12.30 0.21 -5.40
N SER A 129 12.97 1.06 -6.17
CA SER A 129 14.38 0.92 -6.59
C SER A 129 15.31 2.00 -6.00
N ALA A 130 14.75 3.10 -5.50
CA ALA A 130 15.52 4.18 -4.90
C ALA A 130 16.29 3.68 -3.67
N ARG A 131 17.51 4.19 -3.52
CA ARG A 131 18.33 3.88 -2.35
C ARG A 131 17.60 4.26 -1.06
N GLU A 132 17.66 3.36 -0.09
CA GLU A 132 17.23 3.63 1.27
C GLU A 132 18.36 4.35 2.01
N ILE A 133 18.00 5.40 2.78
CA ILE A 133 18.94 6.18 3.57
C ILE A 133 18.72 5.81 5.03
N SER A 134 19.71 5.16 5.63
CA SER A 134 19.72 4.90 7.07
C SER A 134 20.01 6.17 7.83
N LEU A 135 19.25 6.40 8.90
CA LEU A 135 19.48 7.48 9.85
C LEU A 135 20.25 6.93 11.05
N GLY A 136 21.06 7.80 11.67
CA GLY A 136 21.74 7.47 12.92
C GLY A 136 20.76 7.29 14.08
N GLU A 137 21.20 6.59 15.13
CA GLU A 137 20.43 6.47 16.37
C GLU A 137 20.22 7.87 16.98
N GLY A 138 18.96 8.30 17.09
CA GLY A 138 18.58 9.62 17.61
C GLY A 138 18.63 10.78 16.60
N GLU A 139 18.94 10.53 15.32
CA GLU A 139 18.82 11.53 14.25
C GLU A 139 17.33 11.81 13.96
N ASP A 140 16.94 13.09 13.92
CA ASP A 140 15.57 13.48 13.55
C ASP A 140 15.37 13.38 12.04
N GLU A 141 14.29 12.70 11.62
CA GLU A 141 14.03 12.42 10.20
C GLU A 141 13.75 13.68 9.36
N MET A 142 13.20 14.75 9.97
CA MET A 142 12.93 15.99 9.27
C MET A 142 14.19 16.85 9.16
N GLU A 143 14.94 17.01 10.25
CA GLU A 143 16.23 17.73 10.26
C GLU A 143 17.24 17.05 9.33
N ALA A 144 17.26 15.71 9.28
CA ALA A 144 18.05 14.95 8.32
C ALA A 144 17.82 15.36 6.86
N CYS A 145 16.58 15.74 6.51
CA CYS A 145 16.24 16.21 5.16
C CYS A 145 16.74 17.64 4.90
N PHE A 146 16.74 18.50 5.93
CA PHE A 146 17.34 19.84 5.86
C PHE A 146 18.86 19.77 5.71
N ASP A 147 19.53 18.99 6.57
CA ASP A 147 21.00 18.84 6.59
C ASP A 147 21.55 18.27 5.28
N ARG A 148 20.77 17.41 4.60
CA ARG A 148 21.11 16.83 3.30
C ARG A 148 20.72 17.72 2.11
N GLY A 149 20.15 18.90 2.36
CA GLY A 149 19.78 19.87 1.33
C GLY A 149 18.60 19.45 0.45
N TRP A 150 17.74 18.54 0.89
CA TRP A 150 16.57 18.12 0.13
C TRP A 150 15.42 19.13 0.22
N SER A 151 15.37 19.91 1.31
CA SER A 151 14.33 20.91 1.54
C SER A 151 14.47 22.13 0.62
N ASP A 152 13.31 22.66 0.26
CA ASP A 152 13.08 23.96 -0.38
C ASP A 152 13.01 25.12 0.63
N GLY A 153 13.48 24.90 1.86
CA GLY A 153 13.39 25.85 2.98
C GLY A 153 12.14 25.67 3.85
N LEU A 154 11.25 24.74 3.50
CA LEU A 154 10.07 24.38 4.29
C LEU A 154 10.21 22.95 4.86
N PRO A 155 9.50 22.60 5.96
CA PRO A 155 9.49 21.24 6.48
C PRO A 155 9.08 20.21 5.42
N LEU A 156 9.78 19.08 5.38
CA LEU A 156 9.47 17.97 4.50
C LEU A 156 8.84 16.83 5.29
N ILE A 157 7.99 16.05 4.63
CA ILE A 157 7.60 14.74 5.16
C ILE A 157 8.63 13.71 4.70
N PRO A 158 9.39 13.07 5.60
CA PRO A 158 10.43 12.15 5.18
C PRO A 158 9.86 11.00 4.35
N PRO A 159 10.41 10.69 3.17
CA PRO A 159 9.81 9.77 2.22
C PRO A 159 10.15 8.32 2.57
N THR A 160 9.66 7.84 3.71
CA THR A 160 9.82 6.43 4.10
C THR A 160 9.21 5.51 3.07
N ARG A 161 9.73 4.28 2.98
CA ARG A 161 9.29 3.26 2.03
C ARG A 161 7.77 3.05 2.05
N GLU A 162 7.18 2.95 3.24
CA GLU A 162 5.72 2.84 3.42
C GLU A 162 4.96 4.05 2.84
N ARG A 163 5.44 5.28 3.09
CA ARG A 163 4.81 6.50 2.58
C ARG A 163 4.91 6.59 1.06
N VAL A 164 6.03 6.15 0.47
CA VAL A 164 6.24 6.11 -0.99
C VAL A 164 5.33 5.06 -1.64
N LEU A 165 5.25 3.85 -1.09
CA LEU A 165 4.35 2.81 -1.59
C LEU A 165 2.88 3.25 -1.51
N ARG A 166 2.49 3.92 -0.42
CA ARG A 166 1.16 4.54 -0.31
C ARG A 166 0.94 5.60 -1.39
N MET A 167 1.94 6.43 -1.68
CA MET A 167 1.82 7.45 -2.72
C MET A 167 1.65 6.82 -4.11
N LEU A 168 2.40 5.74 -4.40
CA LEU A 168 2.33 5.02 -5.66
C LEU A 168 0.95 4.40 -5.93
N SER A 169 0.20 4.00 -4.89
CA SER A 169 -1.17 3.48 -5.06
C SER A 169 -2.16 4.51 -5.62
N GLY A 170 -1.80 5.80 -5.61
CA GLY A 170 -2.55 6.87 -6.26
C GLY A 170 -2.51 6.85 -7.79
N SER A 171 -1.71 5.97 -8.39
CA SER A 171 -1.54 5.82 -9.84
C SER A 171 -1.53 4.35 -10.24
N SER A 172 -1.91 4.06 -11.49
CA SER A 172 -1.77 2.73 -12.10
C SER A 172 -0.46 2.56 -12.88
N ARG A 173 0.38 3.60 -12.94
CA ARG A 173 1.67 3.58 -13.66
C ARG A 173 2.72 2.80 -12.86
N GLN A 174 3.64 2.17 -13.58
CA GLN A 174 4.70 1.38 -12.95
C GLN A 174 5.73 2.30 -12.30
N ALA A 175 6.29 1.89 -11.15
CA ALA A 175 7.19 2.73 -10.37
C ALA A 175 8.50 3.06 -11.12
N ASP A 176 8.98 2.14 -11.96
CA ASP A 176 10.19 2.25 -12.77
C ASP A 176 9.96 2.95 -14.13
N GLU A 177 8.72 3.28 -14.46
CA GLU A 177 8.40 3.98 -15.69
C GLU A 177 9.06 5.37 -15.69
N VAL A 178 9.87 5.64 -16.72
CA VAL A 178 10.56 6.92 -16.91
C VAL A 178 9.60 7.92 -17.55
N VAL A 179 9.39 9.05 -16.87
CA VAL A 179 8.56 10.17 -17.35
C VAL A 179 9.35 11.09 -18.27
N GLY A 180 10.64 11.29 -18.00
CA GLY A 180 11.54 12.07 -18.83
C GLY A 180 12.83 12.46 -18.11
N LEU A 181 13.60 13.35 -18.73
CA LEU A 181 14.85 13.87 -18.18
C LEU A 181 14.62 15.24 -17.54
N ILE A 182 14.96 15.39 -16.26
CA ILE A 182 14.72 16.61 -15.51
C ILE A 182 15.90 17.58 -15.73
N PRO A 183 15.67 18.79 -16.26
CA PRO A 183 16.70 19.81 -16.33
C PRO A 183 17.06 20.36 -14.93
N PRO A 184 18.26 20.96 -14.74
CA PRO A 184 19.29 21.17 -15.76
C PRO A 184 20.18 19.95 -16.02
N ASP A 185 20.27 19.02 -15.07
CA ASP A 185 21.22 17.91 -15.12
C ASP A 185 20.79 16.74 -16.02
N LEU A 186 19.57 16.81 -16.56
CA LEU A 186 18.96 15.82 -17.44
C LEU A 186 18.95 14.41 -16.85
N VAL A 187 18.71 14.33 -15.54
CA VAL A 187 18.61 13.07 -14.80
C VAL A 187 17.27 12.42 -15.10
N SER A 188 17.29 11.10 -15.32
CA SER A 188 16.08 10.30 -15.54
C SER A 188 15.15 10.35 -14.32
N CYS A 189 13.90 10.77 -14.54
CA CYS A 189 12.87 10.82 -13.51
C CYS A 189 11.81 9.77 -13.75
N THR A 190 11.66 8.86 -12.80
CA THR A 190 10.66 7.80 -12.81
C THR A 190 9.44 8.16 -11.99
N ILE A 191 8.35 7.41 -12.13
CA ILE A 191 7.15 7.54 -11.29
C ILE A 191 7.49 7.41 -9.79
N GLU A 192 8.41 6.52 -9.44
CA GLU A 192 8.93 6.40 -8.08
C GLU A 192 9.59 7.69 -7.58
N LYS A 193 10.42 8.35 -8.41
CA LYS A 193 11.05 9.62 -8.04
C LYS A 193 10.04 10.74 -7.88
N ILE A 194 9.00 10.77 -8.71
CA ILE A 194 7.87 11.70 -8.54
C ILE A 194 7.15 11.40 -7.22
N ALA A 195 6.91 10.13 -6.89
CA ALA A 195 6.22 9.74 -5.66
C ALA A 195 7.01 10.14 -4.41
N ILE A 196 8.32 9.94 -4.40
CA ILE A 196 9.22 10.38 -3.32
C ILE A 196 9.09 11.89 -3.09
N ASN A 197 9.20 12.70 -4.15
CA ASN A 197 9.07 14.15 -4.06
C ASN A 197 7.65 14.60 -3.67
N ALA A 198 6.62 13.92 -4.15
CA ALA A 198 5.24 14.17 -3.75
C ALA A 198 5.00 13.88 -2.27
N VAL A 199 5.59 12.81 -1.72
CA VAL A 199 5.57 12.54 -0.28
C VAL A 199 6.24 13.68 0.46
N MET A 200 7.46 14.05 0.08
CA MET A 200 8.22 15.14 0.70
C MET A 200 7.46 16.46 0.72
N ALA A 201 6.77 16.79 -0.38
CA ALA A 201 5.91 17.97 -0.48
C ALA A 201 4.67 17.90 0.42
N GLY A 202 4.31 16.72 0.91
CA GLY A 202 3.11 16.49 1.70
C GLY A 202 1.86 16.24 0.86
N CYS A 203 1.97 15.77 -0.39
CA CYS A 203 0.81 15.38 -1.18
C CYS A 203 0.03 14.21 -0.54
N LYS A 204 -1.19 13.98 -1.02
CA LYS A 204 -1.92 12.73 -0.79
C LYS A 204 -1.88 11.85 -2.04
N PRO A 205 -2.06 10.52 -1.93
CA PRO A 205 -2.06 9.61 -3.09
C PRO A 205 -3.04 10.03 -4.17
N GLU A 206 -4.23 10.55 -3.82
CA GLU A 206 -5.23 10.98 -4.80
C GLU A 206 -4.76 12.13 -5.69
N TYR A 207 -3.69 12.84 -5.28
CA TYR A 207 -3.09 13.94 -6.04
C TYR A 207 -2.08 13.43 -7.06
N MET A 208 -1.59 12.19 -6.91
CA MET A 208 -0.51 11.62 -7.71
C MET A 208 -0.74 11.71 -9.22
N PRO A 209 -1.95 11.45 -9.77
CA PRO A 209 -2.19 11.63 -11.20
C PRO A 209 -1.97 13.06 -11.69
N VAL A 210 -2.30 14.06 -10.86
CA VAL A 210 -2.10 15.47 -11.19
C VAL A 210 -0.63 15.86 -11.07
N VAL A 211 0.09 15.33 -10.08
CA VAL A 211 1.54 15.55 -9.94
C VAL A 211 2.30 14.97 -11.14
N ILE A 212 1.98 13.74 -11.55
CA ILE A 212 2.57 13.11 -12.74
C ILE A 212 2.33 13.97 -13.99
N ALA A 213 1.07 14.34 -14.25
CA ALA A 213 0.72 15.17 -15.40
C ALA A 213 1.38 16.55 -15.36
N THR A 214 1.60 17.09 -14.16
CA THR A 214 2.31 18.37 -13.97
C THR A 214 3.78 18.24 -14.37
N VAL A 215 4.45 17.16 -13.97
CA VAL A 215 5.85 16.90 -14.36
C VAL A 215 5.95 16.68 -15.86
N GLU A 216 5.05 15.90 -16.47
CA GLU A 216 4.98 15.70 -17.93
C GLU A 216 4.80 17.02 -18.69
N ALA A 217 3.93 17.89 -18.19
CA ALA A 217 3.70 19.21 -18.78
C ALA A 217 4.92 20.13 -18.63
N ALA A 218 5.59 20.11 -17.48
CA ALA A 218 6.81 20.89 -17.26
C ALA A 218 7.97 20.42 -18.14
N LEU A 219 7.97 19.15 -18.54
CA LEU A 219 8.98 18.56 -19.42
C LEU A 219 8.70 18.76 -20.92
N GLN A 220 7.58 19.40 -21.30
CA GLN A 220 7.37 19.80 -22.68
C GLN A 220 8.39 20.88 -23.09
N GLU A 221 8.96 20.75 -24.28
CA GLU A 221 10.01 21.65 -24.77
C GLU A 221 9.51 23.10 -24.83
N GLU A 222 8.26 23.31 -25.22
CA GLU A 222 7.61 24.62 -25.34
C GLU A 222 7.48 25.35 -24.00
N PHE A 223 7.41 24.61 -22.88
CA PHE A 223 7.40 25.22 -21.54
C PHE A 223 8.79 25.72 -21.13
N CYS A 224 9.86 25.14 -21.69
CA CYS A 224 11.25 25.54 -21.47
C CYS A 224 11.63 25.59 -19.96
N MET A 225 11.41 24.49 -19.24
CA MET A 225 11.70 24.42 -17.80
C MET A 225 13.17 24.74 -17.48
N HIS A 226 14.12 24.33 -18.32
CA HIS A 226 15.54 24.67 -18.14
C HIS A 226 15.77 26.18 -18.06
N GLY A 227 15.17 26.95 -18.99
CA GLY A 227 15.27 28.40 -18.98
C GLY A 227 14.65 29.03 -17.74
N LEU A 228 13.53 28.46 -17.26
CA LEU A 228 12.89 28.90 -16.04
C LEU A 228 13.74 28.63 -14.79
N LEU A 229 14.45 27.50 -14.73
CA LEU A 229 15.34 27.16 -13.61
C LEU A 229 16.63 27.97 -13.61
N ALA A 230 17.13 28.35 -14.79
CA ALA A 230 18.38 29.10 -14.94
C ALA A 230 18.22 30.62 -14.81
N THR A 231 16.98 31.13 -14.76
CA THR A 231 16.74 32.58 -14.68
C THR A 231 17.02 33.14 -13.30
N THR A 232 17.52 34.38 -13.25
CA THR A 232 17.64 35.15 -11.99
C THR A 232 16.36 35.94 -11.67
N TYR A 233 15.32 35.83 -12.50
CA TYR A 233 14.03 36.47 -12.30
C TYR A 233 13.14 35.66 -11.32
N PHE A 234 12.26 36.32 -10.57
CA PHE A 234 11.40 35.69 -9.57
C PHE A 234 10.17 35.00 -10.21
N SER A 235 10.40 34.04 -11.10
CA SER A 235 9.35 33.30 -11.79
C SER A 235 9.12 31.90 -11.20
N SER A 236 7.87 31.42 -11.26
CA SER A 236 7.50 30.05 -10.87
C SER A 236 6.47 29.51 -11.87
N PRO A 237 6.44 28.18 -12.13
CA PRO A 237 5.37 27.57 -12.91
C PRO A 237 3.99 27.87 -12.31
N LEU A 238 3.03 28.21 -13.17
CA LEU A 238 1.62 28.23 -12.82
C LEU A 238 0.95 26.95 -13.33
N ILE A 239 0.41 26.16 -12.41
CA ILE A 239 -0.29 24.92 -12.74
C ILE A 239 -1.79 25.19 -12.81
N ILE A 240 -2.39 24.96 -13.98
CA ILE A 240 -3.83 25.08 -14.19
C ILE A 240 -4.42 23.71 -14.43
N VAL A 241 -5.28 23.25 -13.52
CA VAL A 241 -5.90 21.92 -13.59
C VAL A 241 -7.36 22.03 -13.99
N ASN A 242 -7.69 21.51 -15.17
CA ASN A 242 -9.06 21.42 -15.67
C ASN A 242 -9.53 19.96 -15.68
N GLY A 243 -10.75 19.73 -15.19
CA GLY A 243 -11.44 18.45 -15.30
C GLY A 243 -12.01 17.93 -13.98
N PRO A 244 -12.64 16.73 -13.99
CA PRO A 244 -13.24 16.16 -12.79
C PRO A 244 -12.26 15.91 -11.65
N VAL A 245 -10.98 15.70 -11.97
CA VAL A 245 -9.94 15.43 -10.96
C VAL A 245 -9.77 16.58 -9.98
N SER A 246 -9.77 17.84 -10.43
CA SER A 246 -9.59 19.01 -9.56
C SER A 246 -10.68 19.09 -8.49
N ARG A 247 -11.92 18.73 -8.84
CA ARG A 247 -13.04 18.62 -7.90
C ARG A 247 -12.88 17.44 -6.95
N ARG A 248 -12.50 16.25 -7.45
CA ARG A 248 -12.30 15.05 -6.62
C ARG A 248 -11.26 15.26 -5.53
N ILE A 249 -10.15 15.93 -5.85
CA ILE A 249 -9.08 16.19 -4.89
C ILE A 249 -9.30 17.49 -4.09
N SER A 250 -10.45 18.13 -4.29
CA SER A 250 -10.84 19.38 -3.62
C SER A 250 -9.84 20.52 -3.81
N MET A 251 -9.26 20.67 -5.02
CA MET A 251 -8.46 21.86 -5.35
C MET A 251 -9.34 23.12 -5.25
N ASN A 252 -8.82 24.16 -4.61
CA ASN A 252 -9.52 25.43 -4.50
C ASN A 252 -9.38 26.21 -5.81
N SER A 253 -10.52 26.62 -6.38
CA SER A 253 -10.59 27.47 -7.58
C SER A 253 -11.45 28.71 -7.35
N LYS A 254 -11.66 29.12 -6.09
CA LYS A 254 -12.54 30.22 -5.68
C LYS A 254 -11.73 31.38 -5.07
N GLY A 255 -12.33 32.13 -4.14
CA GLY A 255 -11.61 33.15 -3.36
C GLY A 255 -10.37 32.57 -2.67
N ASN A 256 -9.31 33.37 -2.60
CA ASN A 256 -8.04 32.99 -1.99
C ASN A 256 -7.38 31.74 -2.64
N THR A 257 -7.51 31.58 -3.96
CA THR A 257 -6.96 30.41 -4.71
C THR A 257 -5.46 30.20 -4.47
N PHE A 258 -4.69 31.29 -4.39
CA PHE A 258 -3.24 31.27 -4.11
C PHE A 258 -2.89 31.47 -2.63
N GLY A 259 -3.90 31.45 -1.74
CA GLY A 259 -3.67 31.59 -0.31
C GLY A 259 -3.50 30.25 0.41
N GLN A 260 -3.43 30.35 1.73
CA GLN A 260 -3.26 29.22 2.64
C GLN A 260 -4.50 28.31 2.73
N GLY A 261 -4.29 27.09 3.23
CA GLY A 261 -5.35 26.22 3.74
C GLY A 261 -5.86 25.13 2.79
N ASN A 262 -5.49 25.16 1.50
CA ASN A 262 -5.80 24.06 0.58
C ASN A 262 -4.56 23.19 0.32
N ARG A 263 -4.56 21.96 0.81
CA ARG A 263 -3.42 21.04 0.70
C ARG A 263 -3.10 20.68 -0.76
N ALA A 264 -4.11 20.49 -1.64
CA ALA A 264 -3.85 20.17 -3.05
C ALA A 264 -3.13 21.35 -3.75
N ASN A 265 -3.67 22.57 -3.61
CA ASN A 265 -3.05 23.78 -4.17
C ASN A 265 -1.62 24.00 -3.65
N ALA A 266 -1.39 23.79 -2.33
CA ALA A 266 -0.10 24.04 -1.71
C ALA A 266 0.96 22.98 -2.07
N THR A 267 0.55 21.71 -2.19
CA THR A 267 1.51 20.60 -2.27
C THR A 267 1.81 20.14 -3.69
N ILE A 268 0.88 20.29 -4.66
CA ILE A 268 1.13 19.86 -6.05
C ILE A 268 2.23 20.72 -6.71
N GLY A 269 2.14 22.05 -6.55
CA GLY A 269 3.18 22.96 -7.05
C GLY A 269 4.51 22.77 -6.34
N ARG A 270 4.47 22.53 -5.02
CA ARG A 270 5.67 22.21 -4.24
C ARG A 270 6.31 20.88 -4.66
N ALA A 271 5.52 19.87 -4.98
CA ALA A 271 6.01 18.59 -5.49
C ALA A 271 6.76 18.77 -6.81
N LEU A 272 6.23 19.58 -7.74
CA LEU A 272 6.96 19.93 -8.96
C LEU A 272 8.29 20.61 -8.63
N GLN A 273 8.29 21.60 -7.72
CA GLN A 273 9.52 22.30 -7.32
C GLN A 273 10.58 21.37 -6.71
N LEU A 274 10.18 20.38 -5.90
CA LEU A 274 11.10 19.38 -5.37
C LEU A 274 11.61 18.42 -6.45
N VAL A 275 10.79 18.07 -7.45
CA VAL A 275 11.19 17.20 -8.58
C VAL A 275 12.28 17.84 -9.45
N VAL A 276 12.21 19.15 -9.67
CA VAL A 276 13.08 19.91 -10.60
C VAL A 276 14.30 20.56 -9.94
N ARG A 277 14.53 20.28 -8.66
CA ARG A 277 15.62 20.84 -7.86
C ARG A 277 16.90 19.99 -7.97
#